data_AF-A7I553-F1
#
_entry.id   AF-A7I553-F1
#
_cell.length_a   1.000
_cell.length_b   1.000
_cell.length_c   1.000
_cell.angle_alpha   90.00
_cell.angle_beta   90.00
_cell.angle_gamma   90.00
#
_symmetry.space_group_name_H-M   'P 1'
#
loop_
_entity.id
_entity.type
_entity.pdbx_description
1 polymer ?
#
loop_
_entity_poly.entity_id
_entity_poly.type
_entity_poly.pdbx_seq_one_letter_code
_entity_poly.pdbx_strand_id
1 'polypeptide(L)'
;MPGHSPPAADSKESIIVVSDVHLGGNIGSHHDKFCDFLAWITTFPQKIPAVPCDEKEDARPATLDIAFDPLTKLVLLGDIIDLWDPKDQDRKNVILESVRPLSLLHALPCDKVYVTGNHDADLWEMVKDDASPDKRSFPWKDGYDFSIYPRHYPPSEKTAAKVNRGVPVNRTHYTFLHGHQFDGEQVTYVISEILKEPFDPIDTLMDLANMSVSKIFRIPADILVFCLWVLSLVLVTWTVPYDAVVKNAFVLVLSLAVAVPLLLKFPAAQAVLGERKPKVWERALIGGLFLGPFVALVIYGAAFAAGPGILPAPASFLLPAYAVILTLFALIIVVPRLIGCAQRKVYGLFASRDKTVEDVLDDGFVDERDTIRAEVIVFGHTHRAGYAKKTFAPPGNPAQERSPEKLFVNTGCWADTGDTRPVDTFVYINRTGLYLLEWKGPGKINCLFHAPHERLHTFAP
;
A
#
# COMPACT_ATOMS: atom_id res chain seq x y z
N MET A 1 -32.93 13.60 29.05
CA MET A 1 -31.69 12.93 28.63
C MET A 1 -31.54 11.66 29.45
N PRO A 2 -31.46 10.46 28.86
CA PRO A 2 -31.23 9.24 29.63
C PRO A 2 -29.78 9.20 30.09
N GLY A 3 -29.58 9.05 31.41
CA GLY A 3 -28.26 9.03 32.06
C GLY A 3 -27.36 7.94 31.50
N HIS A 4 -26.16 8.35 31.08
CA HIS A 4 -25.08 7.42 30.77
C HIS A 4 -24.41 7.00 32.07
N SER A 5 -24.43 5.69 32.35
CA SER A 5 -23.53 5.09 33.32
C SER A 5 -22.09 5.37 32.87
N PRO A 6 -21.21 5.90 33.74
CA PRO A 6 -19.81 6.07 33.39
C PRO A 6 -19.19 4.72 32.99
N PRO A 7 -18.23 4.69 32.05
CA PRO A 7 -17.53 3.46 31.70
C PRO A 7 -16.94 2.83 32.96
N ALA A 8 -17.05 1.50 33.07
CA ALA A 8 -16.52 0.76 34.20
C ALA A 8 -15.01 1.06 34.33
N ALA A 9 -14.62 1.62 35.48
CA ALA A 9 -13.31 2.22 35.74
C ALA A 9 -12.13 1.23 35.79
N ASP A 10 -12.25 0.04 35.19
CA ASP A 10 -11.29 -1.07 35.27
C ASP A 10 -11.24 -1.88 33.96
N SER A 11 -11.20 -1.22 32.80
CA SER A 11 -10.94 -1.97 31.56
C SER A 11 -9.52 -2.55 31.61
N LYS A 12 -9.39 -3.87 31.51
CA LYS A 12 -8.10 -4.57 31.43
C LYS A 12 -7.49 -4.53 30.02
N GLU A 13 -7.93 -3.59 29.17
CA GLU A 13 -7.45 -3.47 27.80
C GLU A 13 -5.98 -3.04 27.79
N SER A 14 -5.19 -3.78 27.02
CA SER A 14 -3.78 -3.56 26.74
C SER A 14 -3.62 -3.71 25.23
N ILE A 15 -3.32 -2.61 24.56
CA ILE A 15 -3.36 -2.50 23.10
C ILE A 15 -1.97 -2.11 22.59
N ILE A 16 -1.47 -2.85 21.61
CA ILE A 16 -0.34 -2.43 20.78
C ILE A 16 -0.87 -2.01 19.41
N VAL A 17 -0.30 -0.93 18.87
CA VAL A 17 -0.59 -0.46 17.52
C VAL A 17 0.72 -0.34 16.75
N VAL A 18 0.75 -0.92 15.55
CA VAL A 18 1.87 -0.83 14.60
C VAL A 18 1.32 -0.46 13.23
N SER A 19 2.04 0.34 12.46
CA SER A 19 1.68 0.74 11.09
C SER A 19 2.91 0.69 10.19
N ASP A 20 2.70 0.83 8.88
CA ASP A 20 3.75 1.15 7.90
C ASP A 20 4.94 0.19 7.99
N VAL A 21 4.64 -1.11 7.98
CA VAL A 21 5.66 -2.17 7.99
C VAL A 21 6.16 -2.45 6.57
N HIS A 22 5.31 -2.22 5.56
CA HIS A 22 5.61 -2.37 4.14
C HIS A 22 6.29 -3.71 3.78
N LEU A 23 5.80 -4.84 4.33
CA LEU A 23 6.38 -6.16 4.08
C LEU A 23 6.46 -6.45 2.57
N GLY A 24 7.67 -6.72 2.07
CA GLY A 24 7.96 -6.93 0.66
C GLY A 24 7.93 -5.68 -0.21
N GLY A 25 7.83 -4.48 0.40
CA GLY A 25 7.83 -3.19 -0.27
C GLY A 25 9.22 -2.71 -0.66
N ASN A 26 9.27 -1.83 -1.65
CA ASN A 26 10.52 -1.29 -2.17
C ASN A 26 11.20 -0.28 -1.24
N ILE A 27 10.49 0.22 -0.22
CA ILE A 27 11.03 1.15 0.79
C ILE A 27 12.01 0.50 1.77
N GLY A 28 12.17 -0.84 1.76
CA GLY A 28 13.09 -1.55 2.64
C GLY A 28 12.46 -1.83 4.00
N SER A 29 11.57 -2.81 4.05
CA SER A 29 10.94 -3.24 5.31
C SER A 29 11.97 -3.79 6.30
N HIS A 30 11.86 -3.39 7.56
CA HIS A 30 12.57 -4.01 8.68
C HIS A 30 11.90 -5.32 9.15
N HIS A 31 11.42 -6.14 8.23
CA HIS A 31 10.64 -7.35 8.53
C HIS A 31 11.30 -8.31 9.53
N ASP A 32 12.64 -8.45 9.50
CA ASP A 32 13.37 -9.27 10.48
C ASP A 32 13.28 -8.71 11.91
N LYS A 33 13.49 -7.40 12.06
CA LYS A 33 13.32 -6.72 13.35
C LYS A 33 11.87 -6.77 13.81
N PHE A 34 10.92 -6.61 12.89
CA PHE A 34 9.51 -6.74 13.20
C PHE A 34 9.16 -8.17 13.69
N CYS A 35 9.74 -9.22 13.09
CA CYS A 35 9.62 -10.58 13.61
C CYS A 35 10.18 -10.70 15.03
N ASP A 36 11.34 -10.13 15.29
CA ASP A 36 11.96 -10.17 16.62
C ASP A 36 11.16 -9.37 17.65
N PHE A 37 10.52 -8.26 17.25
CA PHE A 37 9.54 -7.54 18.04
C PHE A 37 8.30 -8.39 18.35
N LEU A 38 7.72 -9.05 17.34
CA LEU A 38 6.57 -9.95 17.53
C LEU A 38 6.91 -11.12 18.46
N ALA A 39 8.14 -11.66 18.37
CA ALA A 39 8.62 -12.65 19.31
C ALA A 39 8.78 -12.06 20.71
N TRP A 40 9.35 -10.86 20.83
CA TRP A 40 9.56 -10.19 22.11
C TRP A 40 8.24 -9.92 22.86
N ILE A 41 7.20 -9.44 22.19
CA ILE A 41 5.89 -9.17 22.81
C ILE A 41 5.21 -10.43 23.37
N THR A 42 5.54 -11.63 22.87
CA THR A 42 5.05 -12.91 23.47
C THR A 42 5.62 -13.17 24.86
N THR A 43 6.78 -12.58 25.16
CA THR A 43 7.55 -12.83 26.38
C THR A 43 7.63 -11.61 27.29
N PHE A 44 6.72 -10.64 27.11
CA PHE A 44 6.80 -9.31 27.72
C PHE A 44 7.44 -9.32 29.11
N PRO A 45 8.53 -8.55 29.33
CA PRO A 45 8.96 -8.31 30.69
C PRO A 45 7.83 -7.58 31.42
N GLN A 46 7.44 -8.07 32.61
CA GLN A 46 6.36 -7.46 33.40
C GLN A 46 6.61 -5.96 33.64
N LYS A 47 7.88 -5.55 33.70
CA LYS A 47 8.29 -4.16 33.88
C LYS A 47 9.64 -3.91 33.21
N ILE A 48 9.78 -2.76 32.53
CA ILE A 48 11.06 -2.22 32.10
C ILE A 48 11.33 -0.96 32.91
N PRO A 49 12.31 -0.99 33.83
CA PRO A 49 12.62 0.18 34.65
C PRO A 49 13.43 1.21 33.86
N ALA A 50 13.25 2.48 34.20
CA ALA A 50 14.08 3.60 33.76
C ALA A 50 14.25 3.73 32.22
N VAL A 51 13.17 3.56 31.46
CA VAL A 51 13.12 3.80 30.01
C VAL A 51 13.34 5.30 29.73
N PRO A 52 14.37 5.70 28.96
CA PRO A 52 14.57 7.09 28.57
C PRO A 52 13.33 7.64 27.86
N CYS A 53 12.85 8.82 28.23
CA CYS A 53 11.74 9.47 27.52
C CYS A 53 12.10 10.88 27.01
N ASP A 54 11.96 11.10 25.70
CA ASP A 54 12.39 12.32 24.99
C ASP A 54 11.40 13.50 25.10
N GLU A 55 10.49 13.45 26.07
CA GLU A 55 9.40 14.42 26.18
C GLU A 55 9.93 15.80 26.61
N LYS A 56 9.77 16.79 25.72
CA LYS A 56 10.24 18.17 25.91
C LYS A 56 9.34 19.04 26.79
N GLU A 57 8.23 18.50 27.32
CA GLU A 57 7.36 19.26 28.25
C GLU A 57 8.04 19.38 29.62
N ASP A 58 8.32 20.63 30.02
CA ASP A 58 8.99 21.00 31.26
C ASP A 58 8.41 20.24 32.47
N ALA A 59 9.28 19.51 33.18
CA ALA A 59 9.07 18.85 34.48
C ALA A 59 8.75 17.34 34.53
N ARG A 60 8.99 16.55 33.48
CA ARG A 60 8.94 15.07 33.60
C ARG A 60 10.30 14.44 33.91
N PRO A 61 10.33 13.28 34.61
CA PRO A 61 11.58 12.55 34.81
C PRO A 61 12.16 12.12 33.46
N ALA A 62 13.48 12.21 33.31
CA ALA A 62 14.19 11.78 32.10
C ALA A 62 13.99 10.29 31.77
N THR A 63 13.48 9.52 32.73
CA THR A 63 13.19 8.10 32.59
C THR A 63 11.81 7.74 33.15
N LEU A 64 11.19 6.72 32.57
CA LEU A 64 9.88 6.19 32.97
C LEU A 64 9.97 4.68 33.24
N ASP A 65 9.20 4.24 34.23
CA ASP A 65 8.98 2.81 34.45
C ASP A 65 7.75 2.38 33.66
N ILE A 66 7.95 1.49 32.67
CA ILE A 66 6.86 1.00 31.82
C ILE A 66 6.48 -0.41 32.24
N ALA A 67 5.20 -0.61 32.58
CA ALA A 67 4.63 -1.92 32.90
C ALA A 67 3.81 -2.44 31.72
N PHE A 68 4.18 -3.63 31.23
CA PHE A 68 3.46 -4.31 30.16
C PHE A 68 2.40 -5.22 30.77
N ASP A 69 1.13 -4.84 30.60
CA ASP A 69 -0.01 -5.66 30.97
C ASP A 69 -0.23 -6.74 29.87
N PRO A 70 -0.78 -7.92 30.18
CA PRO A 70 -1.06 -8.95 29.19
C PRO A 70 -1.85 -8.39 28.00
N LEU A 71 -1.34 -8.59 26.79
CA LEU A 71 -1.88 -8.01 25.57
C LEU A 71 -3.30 -8.52 25.31
N THR A 72 -4.28 -7.62 25.21
CA THR A 72 -5.65 -7.97 24.82
C THR A 72 -5.87 -7.80 23.33
N LYS A 73 -5.16 -6.85 22.70
CA LYS A 73 -5.39 -6.48 21.30
C LYS A 73 -4.11 -6.02 20.60
N LEU A 74 -3.92 -6.46 19.36
CA LEU A 74 -2.92 -5.94 18.44
C LEU A 74 -3.62 -5.29 17.24
N VAL A 75 -3.41 -4.00 17.05
CA VAL A 75 -3.91 -3.22 15.92
C VAL A 75 -2.79 -3.08 14.89
N LEU A 76 -3.03 -3.61 13.70
CA LEU A 76 -2.21 -3.46 12.51
C LEU A 76 -2.83 -2.33 11.68
N LEU A 77 -2.24 -1.14 11.72
CA LEU A 77 -2.83 0.12 11.29
C LEU A 77 -2.33 0.54 9.90
N GLY A 78 -2.73 -0.22 8.90
CA GLY A 78 -2.47 0.06 7.49
C GLY A 78 -1.01 -0.13 7.05
N ASP A 79 -0.85 -0.28 5.74
CA ASP A 79 0.43 -0.43 5.04
C ASP A 79 1.36 -1.48 5.68
N ILE A 80 0.77 -2.61 6.09
CA ILE A 80 1.52 -3.71 6.70
C ILE A 80 2.20 -4.54 5.63
N ILE A 81 1.49 -4.82 4.53
CA ILE A 81 2.02 -5.45 3.33
C ILE A 81 2.03 -4.44 2.19
N ASP A 82 2.98 -4.55 1.27
CA ASP A 82 3.09 -3.58 0.16
C ASP A 82 2.71 -4.23 -1.18
N LEU A 83 1.39 -4.26 -1.46
CA LEU A 83 0.86 -4.79 -2.72
C LEU A 83 0.99 -3.79 -3.88
N TRP A 84 1.11 -2.51 -3.54
CA TRP A 84 1.15 -1.40 -4.49
C TRP A 84 2.56 -1.18 -5.08
N ASP A 85 3.60 -1.11 -4.25
CA ASP A 85 5.00 -0.94 -4.68
C ASP A 85 5.91 -2.07 -4.18
N PRO A 86 5.65 -3.33 -4.59
CA PRO A 86 6.47 -4.44 -4.17
C PRO A 86 7.91 -4.26 -4.66
N LYS A 87 8.85 -4.67 -3.82
CA LYS A 87 10.28 -4.70 -4.08
C LYS A 87 10.55 -5.38 -5.42
N ASP A 88 11.42 -4.77 -6.21
CA ASP A 88 11.75 -5.21 -7.58
C ASP A 88 10.55 -5.35 -8.53
N GLN A 89 9.39 -4.74 -8.20
CA GLN A 89 8.13 -4.95 -8.89
C GLN A 89 7.73 -6.43 -8.94
N ASP A 90 7.98 -7.15 -7.84
CA ASP A 90 7.60 -8.55 -7.71
C ASP A 90 6.84 -8.82 -6.40
N ARG A 91 5.51 -9.01 -6.51
CA ARG A 91 4.63 -9.42 -5.40
C ARG A 91 5.08 -10.71 -4.70
N LYS A 92 5.96 -11.53 -5.29
CA LYS A 92 6.58 -12.65 -4.57
C LYS A 92 7.34 -12.19 -3.32
N ASN A 93 7.95 -11.01 -3.35
CA ASN A 93 8.66 -10.45 -2.21
C ASN A 93 7.71 -10.16 -1.04
N VAL A 94 6.47 -9.73 -1.32
CA VAL A 94 5.41 -9.58 -0.30
C VAL A 94 5.16 -10.90 0.40
N ILE A 95 5.01 -12.00 -0.36
CA ILE A 95 4.81 -13.33 0.23
C ILE A 95 6.03 -13.75 1.06
N LEU A 96 7.23 -13.63 0.49
CA LEU A 96 8.48 -14.04 1.16
C LEU A 96 8.70 -13.33 2.49
N GLU A 97 8.49 -12.01 2.52
CA GLU A 97 8.71 -11.21 3.72
C GLU A 97 7.51 -11.27 4.69
N SER A 98 6.31 -11.67 4.24
CA SER A 98 5.12 -11.75 5.10
C SER A 98 4.92 -13.09 5.82
N VAL A 99 5.41 -14.21 5.27
CA VAL A 99 5.13 -15.55 5.84
C VAL A 99 5.57 -15.66 7.31
N ARG A 100 6.78 -15.21 7.65
CA ARG A 100 7.30 -15.30 9.02
C ARG A 100 6.57 -14.34 9.98
N PRO A 101 6.41 -13.04 9.70
CA PRO A 101 5.60 -12.15 10.54
C PRO A 101 4.17 -12.65 10.77
N LEU A 102 3.48 -13.10 9.72
CA LEU A 102 2.10 -13.62 9.84
C LEU A 102 2.03 -14.89 10.71
N SER A 103 3.03 -15.77 10.61
CA SER A 103 3.13 -16.94 11.49
C SER A 103 3.32 -16.55 12.97
N LEU A 104 4.08 -15.49 13.25
CA LEU A 104 4.28 -14.99 14.60
C LEU A 104 3.03 -14.28 15.13
N LEU A 105 2.36 -13.47 14.29
CA LEU A 105 1.07 -12.86 14.59
C LEU A 105 0.01 -13.92 14.94
N HIS A 106 0.02 -15.04 14.22
CA HIS A 106 -0.89 -16.16 14.50
C HIS A 106 -0.68 -16.76 15.90
N ALA A 107 0.56 -16.76 16.40
CA ALA A 107 0.90 -17.35 17.69
C ALA A 107 0.57 -16.45 18.90
N LEU A 108 0.30 -15.16 18.70
CA LEU A 108 0.01 -14.22 19.79
C LEU A 108 -1.36 -14.49 20.43
N PRO A 109 -1.47 -14.51 21.77
CA PRO A 109 -2.73 -14.76 22.48
C PRO A 109 -3.52 -13.45 22.73
N CYS A 110 -3.96 -12.78 21.65
CA CYS A 110 -4.75 -11.54 21.72
C CYS A 110 -5.72 -11.40 20.54
N ASP A 111 -6.64 -10.44 20.56
CA ASP A 111 -7.42 -10.10 19.36
C ASP A 111 -6.58 -9.32 18.36
N LYS A 112 -6.83 -9.52 17.07
CA LYS A 112 -6.11 -8.86 15.98
C LYS A 112 -7.08 -7.99 15.23
N VAL A 113 -6.70 -6.73 15.05
CA VAL A 113 -7.46 -5.75 14.30
C VAL A 113 -6.57 -5.27 13.17
N TYR A 114 -6.97 -5.54 11.94
CA TYR A 114 -6.30 -5.07 10.74
C TYR A 114 -7.11 -3.92 10.16
N VAL A 115 -6.55 -2.72 10.16
CA VAL A 115 -7.12 -1.56 9.45
C VAL A 115 -6.38 -1.46 8.12
N THR A 116 -7.09 -1.50 7.00
CA THR A 116 -6.44 -1.42 5.68
C THR A 116 -5.97 0.01 5.39
N GLY A 117 -4.73 0.12 4.90
CA GLY A 117 -4.17 1.32 4.29
C GLY A 117 -4.28 1.30 2.77
N ASN A 118 -3.58 2.21 2.11
CA ASN A 118 -3.59 2.31 0.64
C ASN A 118 -2.66 1.28 -0.02
N HIS A 119 -1.61 0.81 0.65
CA HIS A 119 -0.71 -0.22 0.09
C HIS A 119 -1.25 -1.64 0.21
N ASP A 120 -2.29 -1.85 1.02
CA ASP A 120 -2.90 -3.17 1.30
C ASP A 120 -4.44 -3.14 1.22
N ALA A 121 -5.00 -2.16 0.50
CA ALA A 121 -6.44 -2.01 0.28
C ALA A 121 -7.10 -3.26 -0.32
N ASP A 122 -6.38 -3.98 -1.19
CA ASP A 122 -6.87 -5.20 -1.85
C ASP A 122 -7.28 -6.31 -0.87
N LEU A 123 -6.72 -6.30 0.34
CA LEU A 123 -7.12 -7.25 1.39
C LEU A 123 -8.60 -7.11 1.75
N TRP A 124 -9.15 -5.90 1.64
CA TRP A 124 -10.58 -5.69 1.83
C TRP A 124 -11.41 -6.37 0.75
N GLU A 125 -10.90 -6.45 -0.48
CA GLU A 125 -11.61 -7.05 -1.62
C GLU A 125 -11.74 -8.57 -1.52
N MET A 126 -10.70 -9.24 -1.02
CA MET A 126 -10.74 -10.67 -0.71
C MET A 126 -11.87 -11.02 0.29
N VAL A 127 -12.40 -9.98 0.93
CA VAL A 127 -13.24 -10.07 2.10
C VAL A 127 -14.67 -9.56 1.83
N LYS A 128 -14.98 -9.07 0.61
CA LYS A 128 -16.26 -8.43 0.23
C LYS A 128 -17.50 -9.34 0.13
N ASP A 129 -17.35 -10.66 0.07
CA ASP A 129 -18.49 -11.58 -0.17
C ASP A 129 -19.46 -11.75 1.02
N ASP A 130 -19.20 -11.13 2.18
CA ASP A 130 -20.05 -11.20 3.37
C ASP A 130 -20.79 -9.89 3.66
N ALA A 131 -22.01 -10.00 4.23
CA ALA A 131 -23.04 -8.96 4.34
C ALA A 131 -22.71 -7.69 5.18
N SER A 132 -21.47 -7.47 5.61
CA SER A 132 -21.08 -6.33 6.46
C SER A 132 -20.04 -5.43 5.77
N PRO A 133 -20.44 -4.23 5.30
CA PRO A 133 -19.55 -3.33 4.56
C PRO A 133 -18.49 -2.62 5.41
N ASP A 134 -18.56 -2.71 6.74
CA ASP A 134 -17.75 -1.89 7.66
C ASP A 134 -16.76 -2.73 8.50
N LYS A 135 -16.87 -4.06 8.44
CA LYS A 135 -16.10 -4.99 9.27
C LYS A 135 -16.28 -6.42 8.77
N ARG A 136 -15.20 -7.20 8.78
CA ARG A 136 -15.26 -8.66 8.72
C ARG A 136 -14.41 -9.27 9.83
N SER A 137 -14.94 -10.27 10.52
CA SER A 137 -14.22 -11.00 11.57
C SER A 137 -14.21 -12.48 11.28
N PHE A 138 -13.09 -13.10 11.62
CA PHE A 138 -12.89 -14.53 11.52
C PHE A 138 -12.45 -15.04 12.90
N PRO A 139 -12.96 -16.21 13.33
CA PRO A 139 -12.41 -16.89 14.48
C PRO A 139 -10.91 -17.10 14.28
N TRP A 140 -10.14 -16.76 15.30
CA TRP A 140 -8.69 -16.95 15.35
C TRP A 140 -8.35 -18.03 16.38
N LYS A 141 -7.06 -18.36 16.46
CA LYS A 141 -6.53 -19.36 17.38
C LYS A 141 -6.95 -19.05 18.83
N ASP A 142 -7.19 -20.09 19.64
CA ASP A 142 -7.40 -20.00 21.09
C ASP A 142 -8.57 -19.10 21.54
N GLY A 143 -9.58 -18.92 20.66
CA GLY A 143 -10.79 -18.16 20.97
C GLY A 143 -10.67 -16.64 20.78
N TYR A 144 -9.56 -16.16 20.23
CA TYR A 144 -9.39 -14.77 19.80
C TYR A 144 -10.04 -14.52 18.44
N ASP A 145 -10.20 -13.26 18.05
CA ASP A 145 -10.71 -12.87 16.73
C ASP A 145 -9.62 -12.20 15.87
N PHE A 146 -9.71 -12.39 14.54
CA PHE A 146 -9.01 -11.58 13.55
C PHE A 146 -10.03 -10.78 12.76
N SER A 147 -10.00 -9.45 12.91
CA SER A 147 -10.97 -8.54 12.32
C SER A 147 -10.31 -7.59 11.35
N ILE A 148 -10.88 -7.42 10.17
CA ILE A 148 -10.42 -6.49 9.14
C ILE A 148 -11.45 -5.34 9.03
N TYR A 149 -10.95 -4.12 9.04
CA TYR A 149 -11.72 -2.89 8.91
C TYR A 149 -11.18 -2.05 7.75
N PRO A 150 -12.06 -1.54 6.88
CA PRO A 150 -11.65 -0.57 5.89
C PRO A 150 -11.40 0.77 6.59
N ARG A 151 -10.23 1.38 6.34
CA ARG A 151 -9.89 2.79 6.66
C ARG A 151 -9.76 3.15 8.16
N HIS A 152 -10.67 2.71 9.03
CA HIS A 152 -10.67 3.07 10.44
C HIS A 152 -11.21 1.99 11.38
N TYR A 153 -10.77 2.01 12.63
CA TYR A 153 -11.27 1.19 13.74
C TYR A 153 -11.49 2.07 14.98
N PRO A 154 -12.59 1.91 15.74
CA PRO A 154 -13.74 1.06 15.46
C PRO A 154 -14.58 1.56 14.27
N PRO A 155 -15.52 0.76 13.75
CA PRO A 155 -16.41 1.21 12.69
C PRO A 155 -17.40 2.24 13.26
N SER A 156 -17.87 3.14 12.40
CA SER A 156 -18.85 4.16 12.78
C SER A 156 -20.20 3.51 13.06
N GLU A 157 -20.95 4.03 14.03
CA GLU A 157 -22.30 3.57 14.32
C GLU A 157 -23.19 3.75 13.08
N LYS A 158 -24.09 2.78 12.79
CA LYS A 158 -25.11 2.88 11.73
C LYS A 158 -26.25 3.82 12.14
N THR A 159 -25.93 5.01 12.63
CA THR A 159 -26.88 6.09 12.91
C THR A 159 -26.86 7.09 11.76
N ALA A 160 -27.89 7.94 11.66
CA ALA A 160 -27.97 8.99 10.65
C ALA A 160 -26.75 9.95 10.67
N ALA A 161 -26.04 10.02 11.81
CA ALA A 161 -24.86 10.85 12.01
C ALA A 161 -23.51 10.10 11.88
N LYS A 162 -23.50 8.77 11.62
CA LYS A 162 -22.29 7.93 11.49
C LYS A 162 -21.21 8.21 12.54
N VAL A 163 -21.57 8.20 13.83
CA VAL A 163 -20.63 8.59 14.90
C VAL A 163 -19.66 7.46 15.23
N ASN A 164 -18.36 7.78 15.32
CA ASN A 164 -17.32 6.90 15.83
C ASN A 164 -16.92 7.32 17.25
N ARG A 165 -17.27 6.51 18.25
CA ARG A 165 -16.98 6.82 19.67
C ARG A 165 -15.59 6.40 20.13
N GLY A 166 -14.84 5.64 19.32
CA GLY A 166 -13.58 5.04 19.73
C GLY A 166 -13.73 3.83 20.66
N VAL A 167 -12.64 3.12 20.86
CA VAL A 167 -12.49 2.02 21.82
C VAL A 167 -12.16 2.60 23.19
N PRO A 168 -12.95 2.31 24.24
CA PRO A 168 -12.64 2.78 25.58
C PRO A 168 -11.47 1.97 26.16
N VAL A 169 -10.43 2.66 26.64
CA VAL A 169 -9.43 2.13 27.55
C VAL A 169 -9.43 3.02 28.78
N ASN A 170 -9.78 2.43 29.92
CA ASN A 170 -10.10 3.14 31.15
C ASN A 170 -11.23 4.17 30.91
N ARG A 171 -10.93 5.46 30.97
CA ARG A 171 -11.89 6.55 30.77
C ARG A 171 -11.65 7.31 29.46
N THR A 172 -10.67 6.90 28.64
CA THR A 172 -10.30 7.56 27.38
C THR A 172 -10.73 6.71 26.20
N HIS A 173 -11.24 7.33 25.14
CA HIS A 173 -11.58 6.65 23.91
C HIS A 173 -10.52 6.90 22.84
N TYR A 174 -10.21 5.82 22.11
CA TYR A 174 -9.19 5.79 21.08
C TYR A 174 -9.81 5.42 19.74
N THR A 175 -9.51 6.19 18.70
CA THR A 175 -9.81 5.81 17.31
C THR A 175 -8.50 5.59 16.57
N PHE A 176 -8.50 4.63 15.66
CA PHE A 176 -7.35 4.20 14.89
C PHE A 176 -7.68 4.42 13.41
N LEU A 177 -6.89 5.25 12.73
CA LEU A 177 -7.04 5.58 11.31
C LEU A 177 -5.77 5.16 10.57
N HIS A 178 -5.84 4.71 9.32
CA HIS A 178 -4.63 4.53 8.53
C HIS A 178 -3.84 5.85 8.40
N GLY A 179 -4.52 6.93 8.00
CA GLY A 179 -3.90 8.26 7.87
C GLY A 179 -3.89 8.78 6.44
N HIS A 180 -4.06 7.93 5.42
CA HIS A 180 -4.31 8.41 4.06
C HIS A 180 -5.57 9.31 3.96
N GLN A 181 -6.51 9.21 4.91
CA GLN A 181 -7.65 10.12 5.03
C GLN A 181 -7.28 11.60 5.21
N PHE A 182 -6.02 11.90 5.55
CA PHE A 182 -5.51 13.26 5.65
C PHE A 182 -4.95 13.81 4.32
N ASP A 183 -4.81 12.98 3.29
CA ASP A 183 -4.31 13.45 1.99
C ASP A 183 -5.44 14.16 1.21
N GLY A 184 -5.21 15.41 0.80
CA GLY A 184 -6.20 16.22 0.10
C GLY A 184 -6.52 15.79 -1.35
N GLU A 185 -5.73 14.91 -1.95
CA GLU A 185 -5.90 14.45 -3.35
C GLU A 185 -6.26 12.96 -3.43
N GLN A 186 -7.50 12.60 -3.07
CA GLN A 186 -8.02 11.23 -3.17
C GLN A 186 -8.76 10.98 -4.51
N VAL A 187 -8.21 11.42 -5.64
CA VAL A 187 -8.89 11.43 -6.94
C VAL A 187 -9.39 10.03 -7.36
N THR A 188 -8.58 8.98 -7.13
CA THR A 188 -8.95 7.59 -7.44
C THR A 188 -10.14 7.09 -6.61
N TYR A 189 -10.22 7.50 -5.34
CA TYR A 189 -11.33 7.15 -4.45
C TYR A 189 -12.61 7.91 -4.79
N VAL A 190 -12.51 9.21 -5.12
CA VAL A 190 -13.67 9.99 -5.59
C VAL A 190 -14.26 9.33 -6.83
N ILE A 191 -13.41 8.89 -7.77
CA ILE A 191 -13.87 8.17 -8.96
C ILE A 191 -14.46 6.81 -8.58
N SER A 192 -13.84 6.06 -7.67
CA SER A 192 -14.37 4.77 -7.19
C SER A 192 -15.75 4.90 -6.54
N GLU A 193 -15.96 5.97 -5.76
CA GLU A 193 -17.25 6.26 -5.11
C GLU A 193 -18.33 6.63 -6.15
N ILE A 194 -17.97 7.43 -7.17
CA ILE A 194 -18.86 7.77 -8.29
C ILE A 194 -19.25 6.51 -9.07
N LEU A 195 -18.30 5.63 -9.35
CA LEU A 195 -18.52 4.42 -10.13
C LEU A 195 -19.18 3.30 -9.33
N LYS A 196 -19.23 3.39 -7.98
CA LYS A 196 -19.64 2.32 -7.07
C LYS A 196 -18.88 1.01 -7.29
N GLU A 197 -17.72 1.11 -7.94
CA GLU A 197 -16.82 0.01 -8.22
C GLU A 197 -15.40 0.49 -7.86
N PRO A 198 -14.54 -0.41 -7.39
CA PRO A 198 -13.12 -0.09 -7.18
C PRO A 198 -12.53 0.38 -8.50
N PHE A 199 -12.21 1.67 -8.59
CA PHE A 199 -11.50 2.23 -9.71
C PHE A 199 -10.10 2.56 -9.26
N ASP A 200 -9.26 1.53 -9.31
CA ASP A 200 -7.83 1.71 -9.20
C ASP A 200 -7.13 1.30 -10.50
N PRO A 201 -7.01 2.23 -11.48
CA PRO A 201 -6.30 1.95 -12.72
C PRO A 201 -4.84 1.61 -12.46
N ILE A 202 -4.31 2.00 -11.29
CA ILE A 202 -2.97 1.70 -10.86
C ILE A 202 -2.85 0.22 -10.54
N ASP A 203 -3.75 -0.32 -9.71
CA ASP A 203 -3.73 -1.75 -9.38
C ASP A 203 -3.93 -2.61 -10.63
N THR A 204 -4.85 -2.22 -11.52
CA THR A 204 -5.04 -2.92 -12.81
C THR A 204 -3.76 -2.92 -13.68
N LEU A 205 -3.06 -1.79 -13.75
CA LEU A 205 -1.79 -1.68 -14.49
C LEU A 205 -0.65 -2.41 -13.77
N MET A 206 -0.63 -2.40 -12.44
CA MET A 206 0.32 -3.13 -11.61
C MET A 206 0.15 -4.63 -11.75
N ASP A 207 -1.08 -5.12 -11.85
CA ASP A 207 -1.40 -6.54 -12.10
C ASP A 207 -0.87 -7.00 -13.46
N LEU A 208 -1.11 -6.19 -14.50
CA LEU A 208 -0.54 -6.43 -15.83
C LEU A 208 0.99 -6.36 -15.80
N ALA A 209 1.56 -5.38 -15.09
CA ALA A 209 3.00 -5.23 -14.92
C ALA A 209 3.63 -6.36 -14.07
N ASN A 210 2.88 -7.01 -13.18
CA ASN A 210 3.33 -8.10 -12.32
C ASN A 210 3.14 -9.50 -12.91
N MET A 211 2.53 -9.63 -14.10
CA MET A 211 2.45 -10.91 -14.80
C MET A 211 3.85 -11.53 -14.97
N SER A 212 4.01 -12.81 -14.67
CA SER A 212 5.33 -13.47 -14.70
C SER A 212 6.04 -13.37 -16.06
N VAL A 213 5.30 -13.20 -17.17
CA VAL A 213 5.86 -13.01 -18.52
C VAL A 213 6.46 -11.61 -18.71
N SER A 214 5.88 -10.57 -18.11
CA SER A 214 6.35 -9.19 -18.25
C SER A 214 7.71 -8.99 -17.55
N LYS A 215 7.96 -9.74 -16.47
CA LYS A 215 9.21 -9.76 -15.68
C LYS A 215 10.43 -10.28 -16.43
N ILE A 216 10.25 -10.91 -17.59
CA ILE A 216 11.34 -11.41 -18.43
C ILE A 216 12.13 -10.26 -19.08
N PHE A 217 11.51 -9.09 -19.21
CA PHE A 217 12.08 -7.91 -19.84
C PHE A 217 12.65 -6.94 -18.79
N ARG A 218 13.80 -6.32 -19.11
CA ARG A 218 14.40 -5.26 -18.28
C ARG A 218 13.88 -3.90 -18.75
N ILE A 219 13.80 -2.92 -17.87
CA ILE A 219 13.30 -1.56 -18.19
C ILE A 219 13.95 -0.94 -19.44
N PRO A 220 15.28 -1.03 -19.67
CA PRO A 220 15.87 -0.50 -20.91
C PRO A 220 15.37 -1.19 -22.18
N ALA A 221 15.05 -2.49 -22.10
CA ALA A 221 14.45 -3.23 -23.21
C ALA A 221 12.99 -2.79 -23.43
N ASP A 222 12.24 -2.55 -22.36
CA ASP A 222 10.86 -2.02 -22.44
C ASP A 222 10.84 -0.65 -23.12
N ILE A 223 11.77 0.25 -22.75
CA ILE A 223 11.92 1.58 -23.40
C ILE A 223 12.25 1.42 -24.88
N LEU A 224 13.18 0.53 -25.24
CA LEU A 224 13.52 0.27 -26.63
C LEU A 224 12.31 -0.23 -27.43
N VAL A 225 11.56 -1.20 -26.90
CA VAL A 225 10.35 -1.72 -27.56
C VAL A 225 9.29 -0.63 -27.70
N PHE A 226 9.12 0.24 -26.70
CA PHE A 226 8.21 1.39 -26.77
C PHE A 226 8.61 2.36 -27.90
N CYS A 227 9.90 2.71 -28.00
CA CYS A 227 10.40 3.56 -29.08
C CYS A 227 10.19 2.91 -30.47
N LEU A 228 10.42 1.61 -30.58
CA LEU A 228 10.18 0.85 -31.81
C LEU A 228 8.68 0.80 -32.16
N TRP A 229 7.79 0.68 -31.17
CA TRP A 229 6.35 0.77 -31.35
C TRP A 229 5.92 2.14 -31.87
N VAL A 230 6.34 3.24 -31.22
CA VAL A 230 6.03 4.61 -31.68
C VAL A 230 6.55 4.84 -33.09
N LEU A 231 7.79 4.44 -33.37
CA LEU A 231 8.38 4.52 -34.71
C LEU A 231 7.54 3.73 -35.73
N SER A 232 7.08 2.52 -35.39
CA SER A 232 6.24 1.71 -36.28
C SER A 232 4.92 2.41 -36.64
N LEU A 233 4.28 3.08 -35.67
CA LEU A 233 3.06 3.84 -35.90
C LEU A 233 3.30 5.02 -36.84
N VAL A 234 4.39 5.76 -36.62
CA VAL A 234 4.81 6.86 -37.51
C VAL A 234 5.02 6.35 -38.93
N LEU A 235 5.76 5.23 -39.10
CA LEU A 235 6.03 4.63 -40.42
C LEU A 235 4.76 4.12 -41.13
N VAL A 236 3.77 3.61 -40.39
CA VAL A 236 2.46 3.23 -40.94
C VAL A 236 1.75 4.45 -41.50
N THR A 237 1.73 5.55 -40.75
CA THR A 237 1.10 6.81 -41.15
C THR A 237 1.90 7.61 -42.17
N TRP A 238 3.16 7.24 -42.43
CA TRP A 238 4.00 7.91 -43.41
C TRP A 238 3.58 7.53 -44.83
N THR A 239 2.84 8.44 -45.46
CA THR A 239 2.23 8.29 -46.78
C THR A 239 3.11 8.79 -47.93
N VAL A 240 4.37 9.14 -47.69
CA VAL A 240 5.25 9.67 -48.76
C VAL A 240 5.52 8.55 -49.78
N PRO A 241 5.11 8.71 -51.04
CA PRO A 241 5.04 7.62 -52.02
C PRO A 241 6.40 7.22 -52.63
N TYR A 242 7.48 7.96 -52.36
CA TYR A 242 8.71 7.90 -53.15
C TYR A 242 9.88 7.09 -52.57
N ASP A 243 9.70 6.31 -51.50
CA ASP A 243 10.81 5.48 -51.02
C ASP A 243 10.39 4.12 -50.44
N ALA A 244 9.82 3.28 -51.31
CA ALA A 244 9.48 1.90 -50.97
C ALA A 244 10.71 1.10 -50.49
N VAL A 245 11.91 1.41 -51.02
CA VAL A 245 13.16 0.75 -50.63
C VAL A 245 13.54 1.11 -49.20
N VAL A 246 13.53 2.40 -48.87
CA VAL A 246 13.80 2.86 -47.49
C VAL A 246 12.75 2.33 -46.53
N LYS A 247 11.46 2.37 -46.89
CA LYS A 247 10.37 1.82 -46.04
C LYS A 247 10.56 0.32 -45.79
N ASN A 248 10.92 -0.45 -46.82
CA ASN A 248 11.22 -1.88 -46.71
C ASN A 248 12.46 -2.16 -45.85
N ALA A 249 13.52 -1.36 -45.99
CA ALA A 249 14.73 -1.49 -45.19
C ALA A 249 14.45 -1.21 -43.71
N PHE A 250 13.68 -0.15 -43.41
CA PHE A 250 13.26 0.16 -42.04
C PHE A 250 12.36 -0.93 -41.45
N VAL A 251 11.39 -1.44 -42.21
CA VAL A 251 10.54 -2.56 -41.77
C VAL A 251 11.38 -3.77 -41.43
N LEU A 252 12.38 -4.12 -42.25
CA LEU A 252 13.27 -5.25 -41.98
C LEU A 252 14.08 -5.06 -40.70
N VAL A 253 14.70 -3.89 -40.52
CA VAL A 253 15.48 -3.57 -39.31
C VAL A 253 14.59 -3.61 -38.07
N LEU A 254 13.40 -3.00 -38.13
CA LEU A 254 12.41 -3.02 -37.05
C LEU A 254 11.98 -4.46 -36.73
N SER A 255 11.70 -5.26 -37.76
CA SER A 255 11.26 -6.65 -37.61
C SER A 255 12.33 -7.50 -36.93
N LEU A 256 13.60 -7.31 -37.30
CA LEU A 256 14.72 -8.00 -36.64
C LEU A 256 14.90 -7.54 -35.19
N ALA A 257 14.83 -6.23 -34.95
CA ALA A 257 14.98 -5.64 -33.62
C ALA A 257 13.88 -6.09 -32.64
N VAL A 258 12.72 -6.50 -33.14
CA VAL A 258 11.58 -6.97 -32.33
C VAL A 258 11.54 -8.50 -32.26
N ALA A 259 11.60 -9.18 -33.41
CA ALA A 259 11.43 -10.63 -33.47
C ALA A 259 12.57 -11.38 -32.79
N VAL A 260 13.82 -10.92 -32.92
CA VAL A 260 14.98 -11.61 -32.32
C VAL A 260 14.91 -11.58 -30.79
N PRO A 261 14.74 -10.43 -30.11
CA PRO A 261 14.59 -10.43 -28.65
C PRO A 261 13.40 -11.25 -28.17
N LEU A 262 12.23 -11.15 -28.82
CA LEU A 262 11.06 -11.93 -28.44
C LEU A 262 11.32 -13.44 -28.58
N LEU A 263 11.93 -13.88 -29.68
CA LEU A 263 12.29 -15.29 -29.88
C LEU A 263 13.26 -15.78 -28.81
N LEU A 264 14.28 -14.99 -28.46
CA LEU A 264 15.24 -15.33 -27.39
C LEU A 264 14.57 -15.41 -26.01
N LYS A 265 13.50 -14.66 -25.78
CA LYS A 265 12.73 -14.67 -24.53
C LYS A 265 11.60 -15.70 -24.51
N PHE A 266 11.24 -16.28 -25.65
CA PHE A 266 10.14 -17.23 -25.78
C PHE A 266 10.27 -18.47 -24.88
N PRO A 267 11.46 -19.12 -24.73
CA PRO A 267 11.59 -20.27 -23.84
C PRO A 267 11.29 -19.94 -22.38
N ALA A 268 11.74 -18.77 -21.91
CA ALA A 268 11.45 -18.29 -20.56
C ALA A 268 9.95 -18.01 -20.37
N ALA A 269 9.30 -17.42 -21.38
CA ALA A 269 7.86 -17.19 -21.37
C ALA A 269 7.09 -18.52 -21.34
N GLN A 270 7.50 -19.52 -22.11
CA GLN A 270 6.91 -20.86 -22.10
C GLN A 270 7.10 -21.56 -20.75
N ALA A 271 8.26 -21.45 -20.11
CA ALA A 271 8.50 -22.02 -18.78
C ALA A 271 7.53 -21.42 -17.75
N VAL A 272 7.40 -20.09 -17.74
CA VAL A 272 6.44 -19.37 -16.90
C VAL A 272 4.99 -19.82 -17.14
N LEU A 273 4.60 -20.03 -18.40
CA LEU A 273 3.27 -20.54 -18.74
C LEU A 273 3.09 -22.00 -18.33
N GLY A 274 4.12 -22.82 -18.42
CA GLY A 274 4.10 -24.21 -17.95
C GLY A 274 3.73 -24.31 -16.47
N GLU A 275 4.30 -23.44 -15.64
CA GLU A 275 4.03 -23.38 -14.20
C GLU A 275 2.60 -22.92 -13.87
N ARG A 276 2.08 -21.92 -14.59
CA ARG A 276 0.76 -21.31 -14.30
C ARG A 276 -0.44 -22.13 -14.78
N LYS A 277 -0.24 -23.15 -15.62
CA LYS A 277 -1.32 -23.91 -16.29
C LYS A 277 -2.43 -23.01 -16.89
N PRO A 278 -2.08 -21.99 -17.69
CA PRO A 278 -3.00 -21.01 -18.24
C PRO A 278 -4.04 -21.65 -19.16
N LYS A 279 -5.18 -20.97 -19.32
CA LYS A 279 -6.25 -21.37 -20.25
C LYS A 279 -5.71 -21.43 -21.68
N VAL A 280 -6.36 -22.23 -22.54
CA VAL A 280 -5.91 -22.45 -23.93
C VAL A 280 -5.77 -21.12 -24.70
N TRP A 281 -6.70 -20.19 -24.51
CA TRP A 281 -6.68 -18.89 -25.19
C TRP A 281 -5.51 -17.99 -24.72
N GLU A 282 -5.11 -18.05 -23.45
CA GLU A 282 -3.97 -17.30 -22.91
C GLU A 282 -2.66 -17.81 -23.53
N ARG A 283 -2.53 -19.13 -23.68
CA ARG A 283 -1.39 -19.74 -24.39
C ARG A 283 -1.36 -19.33 -25.85
N ALA A 284 -2.51 -19.30 -26.51
CA ALA A 284 -2.62 -18.88 -27.90
C ALA A 284 -2.26 -17.39 -28.07
N LEU A 285 -2.75 -16.53 -27.18
CA LEU A 285 -2.44 -15.10 -27.18
C LEU A 285 -0.95 -14.85 -26.96
N ILE A 286 -0.36 -15.44 -25.92
CA ILE A 286 1.06 -15.24 -25.61
C ILE A 286 1.96 -15.92 -26.66
N GLY A 287 1.58 -17.11 -27.12
CA GLY A 287 2.23 -17.76 -28.26
C GLY A 287 2.21 -16.87 -29.50
N GLY A 288 1.06 -16.28 -29.82
CA GLY A 288 0.90 -15.32 -30.92
C GLY A 288 1.74 -14.06 -30.76
N LEU A 289 1.82 -13.49 -29.55
CA LEU A 289 2.63 -12.30 -29.27
C LEU A 289 4.13 -12.55 -29.46
N PHE A 290 4.63 -13.75 -29.13
CA PHE A 290 6.06 -14.07 -29.21
C PHE A 290 6.47 -14.68 -30.57
N LEU A 291 5.65 -15.58 -31.14
CA LEU A 291 5.94 -16.26 -32.42
C LEU A 291 5.43 -15.46 -33.62
N GLY A 292 4.37 -14.68 -33.46
CA GLY A 292 3.77 -13.88 -34.54
C GLY A 292 4.76 -12.97 -35.26
N PRO A 293 5.60 -12.18 -34.54
CA PRO A 293 6.63 -11.34 -35.16
C PRO A 293 7.66 -12.13 -35.99
N PHE A 294 8.00 -13.35 -35.55
CA PHE A 294 8.93 -14.23 -36.25
C PHE A 294 8.30 -14.83 -37.50
N VAL A 295 7.06 -15.33 -37.40
CA VAL A 295 6.31 -15.84 -38.56
C VAL A 295 6.14 -14.74 -39.61
N ALA A 296 5.79 -13.51 -39.18
CA ALA A 296 5.72 -12.35 -40.06
C ALA A 296 7.07 -12.05 -40.74
N LEU A 297 8.20 -12.25 -40.04
CA LEU A 297 9.54 -11.99 -40.56
C LEU A 297 9.92 -13.02 -41.63
N VAL A 298 9.60 -14.29 -41.38
CA VAL A 298 9.82 -15.37 -42.35
C VAL A 298 8.98 -15.17 -43.60
N ILE A 299 7.70 -14.82 -43.44
CA ILE A 299 6.80 -14.50 -44.57
C ILE A 299 7.34 -13.29 -45.35
N TYR A 300 7.79 -12.24 -44.65
CA TYR A 300 8.41 -11.07 -45.28
C TYR A 300 9.65 -11.44 -46.09
N GLY A 301 10.58 -12.20 -45.50
CA GLY A 301 11.80 -12.64 -46.17
C GLY A 301 11.54 -13.52 -47.39
N ALA A 302 10.58 -14.44 -47.29
CA ALA A 302 10.16 -15.27 -48.42
C ALA A 302 9.52 -14.44 -49.55
N ALA A 303 8.65 -13.49 -49.21
CA ALA A 303 8.04 -12.59 -50.17
C ALA A 303 9.08 -11.67 -50.86
N PHE A 304 10.08 -11.20 -50.11
CA PHE A 304 11.19 -10.42 -50.65
C PHE A 304 12.06 -11.23 -51.60
N ALA A 305 12.41 -12.47 -51.23
CA ALA A 305 13.20 -13.38 -52.06
C ALA A 305 12.50 -13.81 -53.35
N ALA A 306 11.16 -13.88 -53.34
CA ALA A 306 10.34 -14.21 -54.51
C ALA A 306 10.27 -13.09 -55.58
N GLY A 307 10.81 -11.90 -55.27
CA GLY A 307 10.92 -10.77 -56.19
C GLY A 307 9.66 -9.89 -56.25
N PRO A 308 9.79 -8.65 -56.75
CA PRO A 308 8.75 -7.62 -56.70
C PRO A 308 7.50 -7.90 -57.58
N GLY A 309 7.49 -8.99 -58.36
CA GLY A 309 6.43 -9.32 -59.31
C GLY A 309 5.33 -10.27 -58.80
N ILE A 310 5.51 -10.90 -57.63
CA ILE A 310 4.59 -11.97 -57.15
C ILE A 310 3.61 -11.47 -56.09
N LEU A 311 3.97 -10.44 -55.30
CA LEU A 311 3.10 -9.83 -54.29
C LEU A 311 3.19 -8.30 -54.40
N PRO A 312 2.06 -7.57 -54.47
CA PRO A 312 2.08 -6.10 -54.38
C PRO A 312 2.74 -5.72 -53.05
N ALA A 313 3.86 -4.99 -53.14
CA ALA A 313 4.73 -4.50 -52.06
C ALA A 313 4.43 -5.14 -50.68
N PRO A 314 5.05 -6.29 -50.32
CA PRO A 314 4.80 -6.99 -49.05
C PRO A 314 4.79 -6.09 -47.80
N ALA A 315 5.50 -4.96 -47.81
CA ALA A 315 5.43 -3.95 -46.77
C ALA A 315 4.05 -3.30 -46.53
N SER A 316 3.19 -3.20 -47.54
CA SER A 316 1.87 -2.57 -47.40
C SER A 316 0.92 -3.34 -46.48
N PHE A 317 1.08 -4.67 -46.39
CA PHE A 317 0.31 -5.52 -45.46
C PHE A 317 1.08 -5.86 -44.18
N LEU A 318 2.39 -6.08 -44.30
CA LEU A 318 3.20 -6.54 -43.17
C LEU A 318 3.51 -5.43 -42.17
N LEU A 319 3.72 -4.19 -42.61
CA LEU A 319 3.95 -3.07 -41.69
C LEU A 319 2.75 -2.81 -40.76
N PRO A 320 1.49 -2.76 -41.24
CA PRO A 320 0.31 -2.73 -40.36
C PRO A 320 0.23 -3.94 -39.42
N ALA A 321 0.51 -5.15 -39.89
CA ALA A 321 0.48 -6.35 -39.05
C ALA A 321 1.52 -6.27 -37.91
N TYR A 322 2.74 -5.81 -38.20
CA TYR A 322 3.77 -5.55 -37.20
C TYR A 322 3.36 -4.46 -36.22
N ALA A 323 2.79 -3.36 -36.70
CA ALA A 323 2.30 -2.30 -35.84
C ALA A 323 1.19 -2.81 -34.90
N VAL A 324 0.29 -3.68 -35.36
CA VAL A 324 -0.71 -4.33 -34.52
C VAL A 324 -0.06 -5.21 -33.46
N ILE A 325 0.88 -6.08 -33.83
CA ILE A 325 1.55 -6.96 -32.84
C ILE A 325 2.35 -6.14 -31.83
N LEU A 326 3.11 -5.14 -32.28
CA LEU A 326 3.83 -4.22 -31.41
C LEU A 326 2.89 -3.42 -30.51
N THR A 327 1.72 -3.02 -31.01
CA THR A 327 0.70 -2.34 -30.21
C THR A 327 0.16 -3.27 -29.13
N LEU A 328 -0.19 -4.51 -29.46
CA LEU A 328 -0.65 -5.48 -28.46
C LEU A 328 0.44 -5.78 -27.44
N PHE A 329 1.68 -5.99 -27.87
CA PHE A 329 2.81 -6.21 -26.98
C PHE A 329 3.06 -4.98 -26.09
N ALA A 330 3.03 -3.78 -26.67
CA ALA A 330 3.20 -2.54 -25.94
C ALA A 330 2.10 -2.36 -24.90
N LEU A 331 0.83 -2.48 -25.28
CA LEU A 331 -0.31 -2.28 -24.38
C LEU A 331 -0.38 -3.31 -23.25
N ILE A 332 0.00 -4.57 -23.51
CA ILE A 332 -0.11 -5.64 -22.51
C ILE A 332 1.12 -5.69 -21.59
N ILE A 333 2.32 -5.42 -22.11
CA ILE A 333 3.57 -5.67 -21.37
C ILE A 333 4.32 -4.37 -21.08
N VAL A 334 4.60 -3.56 -22.11
CA VAL A 334 5.54 -2.44 -21.99
C VAL A 334 4.91 -1.23 -21.32
N VAL A 335 3.74 -0.81 -21.78
CA VAL A 335 3.02 0.38 -21.31
C VAL A 335 2.66 0.24 -19.83
N PRO A 336 2.08 -0.88 -19.33
CA PRO A 336 1.81 -1.02 -17.90
C PRO A 336 3.07 -0.93 -17.04
N ARG A 337 4.19 -1.54 -17.48
CA ARG A 337 5.48 -1.46 -16.76
C ARG A 337 6.08 -0.06 -16.76
N LEU A 338 6.04 0.63 -17.90
CA LEU A 338 6.54 2.00 -18.01
C LEU A 338 5.67 2.99 -17.21
N ILE A 339 4.34 2.84 -17.27
CA ILE A 339 3.43 3.61 -16.42
C ILE A 339 3.74 3.32 -14.96
N GLY A 340 3.92 2.05 -14.56
CA GLY A 340 4.28 1.73 -13.19
C GLY A 340 5.58 2.36 -12.71
N CYS A 341 6.62 2.34 -13.56
CA CYS A 341 7.89 3.00 -13.27
C CYS A 341 7.76 4.53 -13.20
N ALA A 342 7.02 5.15 -14.13
CA ALA A 342 6.81 6.59 -14.17
C ALA A 342 5.95 7.05 -13.00
N GLN A 343 4.90 6.29 -12.70
CA GLN A 343 4.01 6.48 -11.57
C GLN A 343 4.79 6.50 -10.27
N ARG A 344 5.67 5.52 -10.01
CA ARG A 344 6.50 5.53 -8.80
C ARG A 344 7.26 6.84 -8.65
N LYS A 345 7.81 7.38 -9.74
CA LYS A 345 8.52 8.66 -9.71
C LYS A 345 7.59 9.84 -9.47
N VAL A 346 6.42 9.85 -10.12
CA VAL A 346 5.42 10.91 -9.97
C VAL A 346 4.84 10.90 -8.57
N TYR A 347 4.36 9.76 -8.08
CA TYR A 347 3.89 9.60 -6.70
C TYR A 347 5.00 9.90 -5.70
N GLY A 348 6.25 9.48 -5.93
CA GLY A 348 7.36 9.88 -5.06
C GLY A 348 7.58 11.40 -4.96
N LEU A 349 7.14 12.18 -5.96
CA LEU A 349 7.20 13.64 -5.93
C LEU A 349 5.99 14.29 -5.22
N PHE A 350 4.85 13.62 -5.19
CA PHE A 350 3.60 14.12 -4.60
C PHE A 350 3.25 13.47 -3.25
N ALA A 351 3.87 12.35 -2.91
CA ALA A 351 3.59 11.62 -1.70
C ALA A 351 3.99 12.48 -0.49
N SER A 352 3.07 12.59 0.45
CA SER A 352 3.20 13.24 1.74
C SER A 352 4.14 12.50 2.72
N ARG A 353 5.10 11.73 2.19
CA ARG A 353 6.11 11.05 3.01
C ARG A 353 6.85 12.13 3.78
N ASP A 354 7.03 11.89 5.09
CA ASP A 354 7.81 12.74 6.00
C ASP A 354 7.12 13.95 6.64
N LYS A 355 5.82 14.15 6.39
CA LYS A 355 5.03 15.16 7.11
C LYS A 355 5.01 14.89 8.61
N THR A 356 5.17 15.94 9.41
CA THR A 356 4.90 15.82 10.86
C THR A 356 3.41 15.67 11.12
N VAL A 357 3.04 15.32 12.35
CA VAL A 357 1.63 15.31 12.76
C VAL A 357 1.00 16.69 12.58
N GLU A 358 1.73 17.76 12.86
CA GLU A 358 1.28 19.14 12.65
C GLU A 358 1.01 19.45 11.17
N ASP A 359 1.96 19.10 10.29
CA ASP A 359 1.83 19.32 8.84
C ASP A 359 0.58 18.61 8.30
N VAL A 360 0.39 17.33 8.67
CA VAL A 360 -0.79 16.52 8.31
C VAL A 360 -2.09 17.21 8.76
N LEU A 361 -2.10 17.70 9.99
CA LEU A 361 -3.28 18.33 10.55
C LEU A 361 -3.59 19.67 9.89
N ASP A 362 -2.57 20.40 9.44
CA ASP A 362 -2.70 21.71 8.81
C ASP A 362 -3.14 21.61 7.34
N ASP A 363 -2.76 20.54 6.64
CA ASP A 363 -3.19 20.25 5.27
C ASP A 363 -4.67 19.85 5.16
N GLY A 364 -5.30 19.48 6.28
CA GLY A 364 -6.74 19.34 6.39
C GLY A 364 -7.18 17.92 6.75
N PHE A 365 -7.59 17.75 8.01
CA PHE A 365 -8.45 16.64 8.42
C PHE A 365 -9.90 16.96 8.03
N VAL A 366 -10.28 16.66 6.77
CA VAL A 366 -11.50 17.20 6.15
C VAL A 366 -12.74 16.29 6.30
N ASP A 367 -12.63 14.98 6.05
CA ASP A 367 -13.84 14.16 5.77
C ASP A 367 -14.49 13.46 6.99
N GLU A 368 -13.73 13.19 8.07
CA GLU A 368 -14.24 12.42 9.23
C GLU A 368 -14.16 13.18 10.56
N ARG A 369 -13.80 14.47 10.52
CA ARG A 369 -13.50 15.28 11.71
C ARG A 369 -14.67 15.39 12.69
N ASP A 370 -15.89 15.44 12.19
CA ASP A 370 -17.11 15.66 12.97
C ASP A 370 -17.80 14.36 13.42
N THR A 371 -17.45 13.23 12.81
CA THR A 371 -17.99 11.92 13.15
C THR A 371 -17.20 11.24 14.27
N ILE A 372 -15.90 11.52 14.37
CA ILE A 372 -15.04 10.96 15.41
C ILE A 372 -15.21 11.72 16.73
N ARG A 373 -15.62 11.04 17.80
CA ARG A 373 -15.82 11.58 19.15
C ARG A 373 -14.73 11.18 20.14
N ALA A 374 -13.80 10.33 19.73
CA ALA A 374 -12.67 9.93 20.55
C ALA A 374 -11.75 11.11 20.89
N GLU A 375 -11.20 11.09 22.11
CA GLU A 375 -10.24 12.07 22.62
C GLU A 375 -8.85 11.86 21.99
N VAL A 376 -8.51 10.62 21.65
CA VAL A 376 -7.23 10.25 21.05
C VAL A 376 -7.44 9.61 19.68
N ILE A 377 -6.70 10.10 18.70
CA ILE A 377 -6.65 9.56 17.33
C ILE A 377 -5.23 9.05 17.09
N VAL A 378 -5.10 7.73 16.93
CA VAL A 378 -3.85 7.07 16.55
C VAL A 378 -3.89 6.83 15.04
N PHE A 379 -2.82 7.18 14.33
CA PHE A 379 -2.75 7.01 12.89
C PHE A 379 -1.34 6.65 12.38
N GLY A 380 -1.22 6.15 11.16
CA GLY A 380 0.04 5.83 10.48
C GLY A 380 0.31 6.74 9.28
N HIS A 381 0.80 6.18 8.17
CA HIS A 381 0.92 6.75 6.82
C HIS A 381 2.11 7.70 6.55
N THR A 382 2.54 8.54 7.50
CA THR A 382 3.61 9.54 7.23
C THR A 382 5.03 9.06 7.49
N HIS A 383 5.17 7.85 8.05
CA HIS A 383 6.44 7.24 8.49
C HIS A 383 7.15 7.98 9.62
N ARG A 384 6.58 9.09 10.12
CA ARG A 384 7.19 9.93 11.15
C ARG A 384 6.41 9.81 12.46
N ALA A 385 6.97 9.04 13.39
CA ALA A 385 6.47 8.96 14.74
C ALA A 385 6.41 10.36 15.38
N GLY A 386 5.29 10.69 16.01
CA GLY A 386 5.08 12.00 16.61
C GLY A 386 3.70 12.16 17.21
N TYR A 387 3.43 13.34 17.76
CA TYR A 387 2.13 13.67 18.29
C TYR A 387 1.86 15.17 18.16
N ALA A 388 0.59 15.55 18.07
CA ALA A 388 0.16 16.93 18.13
C ALA A 388 -1.19 17.03 18.82
N LYS A 389 -1.45 18.17 19.46
CA LYS A 389 -2.77 18.52 20.00
C LYS A 389 -3.44 19.51 19.06
N LYS A 390 -4.71 19.31 18.76
CA LYS A 390 -5.46 20.25 17.92
C LYS A 390 -6.89 20.43 18.44
N THR A 391 -7.28 21.69 18.56
CA THR A 391 -8.66 22.10 18.80
C THR A 391 -9.32 22.40 17.47
N PHE A 392 -10.52 21.88 17.28
CA PHE A 392 -11.26 22.04 16.05
C PHE A 392 -12.39 23.07 16.23
N ALA A 393 -12.42 24.08 15.35
CA ALA A 393 -13.59 24.94 15.23
C ALA A 393 -14.78 24.12 14.71
N PRO A 394 -15.99 24.26 15.29
CA PRO A 394 -17.19 23.63 14.74
C PRO A 394 -17.53 24.20 13.35
N PRO A 395 -18.06 23.38 12.42
CA PRO A 395 -18.44 23.87 11.09
C PRO A 395 -19.60 24.86 11.19
N GLY A 396 -19.45 26.04 10.58
CA GLY A 396 -20.59 26.90 10.21
C GLY A 396 -21.25 27.74 11.31
N ASN A 397 -20.78 27.70 12.56
CA ASN A 397 -21.28 28.63 13.58
C ASN A 397 -20.20 29.05 14.60
N PRO A 398 -19.62 30.27 14.50
CA PRO A 398 -18.58 30.74 15.42
C PRO A 398 -19.06 30.92 16.88
N ALA A 399 -20.37 30.81 17.13
CA ALA A 399 -20.97 30.89 18.46
C ALA A 399 -21.13 29.52 19.16
N GLN A 400 -20.83 28.41 18.49
CA GLN A 400 -20.92 27.07 19.07
C GLN A 400 -19.61 26.75 19.83
N GLU A 401 -19.72 26.18 21.04
CA GLU A 401 -18.57 25.84 21.88
C GLU A 401 -17.49 25.12 21.06
N ARG A 402 -16.24 25.56 21.21
CA ARG A 402 -15.08 24.91 20.59
C ARG A 402 -15.15 23.42 20.87
N SER A 403 -14.87 22.59 19.86
CA SER A 403 -14.77 21.16 20.14
C SER A 403 -13.71 20.93 21.22
N PRO A 404 -13.82 19.89 22.03
CA PRO A 404 -12.71 19.45 22.85
C PRO A 404 -11.42 19.34 22.02
N GLU A 405 -10.29 19.69 22.64
CA GLU A 405 -8.97 19.43 22.07
C GLU A 405 -8.80 17.93 21.87
N LYS A 406 -8.19 17.51 20.77
CA LYS A 406 -7.90 16.09 20.51
C LYS A 406 -6.40 15.87 20.42
N LEU A 407 -5.95 14.70 20.90
CA LEU A 407 -4.58 14.26 20.77
C LEU A 407 -4.44 13.35 19.54
N PHE A 408 -3.57 13.74 18.63
CA PHE A 408 -3.18 12.94 17.47
C PHE A 408 -1.83 12.31 17.73
N VAL A 409 -1.70 11.01 17.48
CA VAL A 409 -0.44 10.27 17.66
C VAL A 409 -0.17 9.47 16.40
N ASN A 410 0.96 9.76 15.73
CA ASN A 410 1.44 8.96 14.62
C ASN A 410 2.33 7.84 15.14
N THR A 411 2.04 6.60 14.75
CA THR A 411 2.79 5.40 15.15
C THR A 411 4.19 5.33 14.58
N GLY A 412 4.46 6.00 13.45
CA GLY A 412 5.74 5.95 12.73
C GLY A 412 5.79 4.84 11.69
N CYS A 413 6.92 4.13 11.59
CA CYS A 413 7.08 3.04 10.63
C CYS A 413 8.10 1.98 11.07
N TRP A 414 8.12 0.87 10.32
CA TRP A 414 9.09 -0.23 10.41
C TRP A 414 9.81 -0.42 9.07
N ALA A 415 10.24 0.68 8.45
CA ALA A 415 10.92 0.68 7.17
C ALA A 415 12.11 1.67 7.15
N ASP A 416 13.03 1.47 6.21
CA ASP A 416 14.15 2.37 5.96
C ASP A 416 13.65 3.71 5.39
N THR A 417 13.65 4.76 6.22
CA THR A 417 13.31 6.13 5.79
C THR A 417 14.50 6.88 5.19
N GLY A 418 15.71 6.31 5.26
CA GLY A 418 16.94 6.92 4.75
C GLY A 418 17.47 8.10 5.58
N ASP A 419 16.92 8.34 6.78
CA ASP A 419 17.37 9.40 7.67
C ASP A 419 17.50 8.97 9.14
N THR A 420 17.79 9.92 10.02
CA THR A 420 18.11 9.67 11.43
C THR A 420 16.89 9.66 12.35
N ARG A 421 15.67 9.65 11.80
CA ARG A 421 14.44 9.66 12.62
C ARG A 421 14.24 8.32 13.34
N PRO A 422 13.46 8.31 14.44
CA PRO A 422 13.05 7.06 15.07
C PRO A 422 12.28 6.16 14.09
N VAL A 423 12.69 4.91 14.02
CA VAL A 423 12.08 3.81 13.24
C VAL A 423 11.85 2.63 14.18
N ASP A 424 11.12 1.61 13.74
CA ASP A 424 10.73 0.47 14.59
C ASP A 424 9.86 0.94 15.76
N THR A 425 8.91 1.82 15.44
CA THR A 425 8.09 2.55 16.42
C THR A 425 6.69 1.94 16.53
N PHE A 426 6.11 2.04 17.73
CA PHE A 426 4.79 1.49 18.02
C PHE A 426 4.10 2.28 19.12
N VAL A 427 2.78 2.22 19.14
CA VAL A 427 1.98 2.77 20.25
C VAL A 427 1.59 1.65 21.19
N TYR A 428 1.73 1.88 22.49
CA TYR A 428 1.27 0.99 23.55
C TYR A 428 0.27 1.75 24.43
N ILE A 429 -0.91 1.17 24.63
CA ILE A 429 -1.99 1.75 25.43
C ILE A 429 -2.35 0.75 26.51
N ASN A 430 -2.39 1.19 27.76
CA ASN A 430 -2.79 0.37 28.89
C ASN A 430 -3.57 1.22 29.90
N ARG A 431 -3.82 0.69 31.10
CA ARG A 431 -4.51 1.40 32.18
C ARG A 431 -3.82 2.68 32.70
N THR A 432 -2.53 2.88 32.45
CA THR A 432 -1.78 4.06 32.92
C THR A 432 -1.78 5.17 31.89
N GLY A 433 -1.89 4.85 30.60
CA GLY A 433 -2.02 5.83 29.54
C GLY A 433 -1.58 5.31 28.18
N LEU A 434 -1.25 6.26 27.31
CA LEU A 434 -0.69 6.00 25.99
C LEU A 434 0.82 6.27 25.99
N TYR A 435 1.57 5.38 25.34
CA TYR A 435 3.00 5.50 25.09
C TYR A 435 3.27 5.40 23.60
N LEU A 436 4.07 6.32 23.05
CA LEU A 436 4.71 6.16 21.76
C LEU A 436 6.15 5.72 22.00
N LEU A 437 6.49 4.52 21.54
CA LEU A 437 7.72 3.83 21.87
C LEU A 437 8.53 3.52 20.62
N GLU A 438 9.84 3.52 20.77
CA GLU A 438 10.80 3.07 19.78
C GLU A 438 11.44 1.75 20.26
N TRP A 439 11.40 0.72 19.42
CA TRP A 439 12.00 -0.57 19.73
C TRP A 439 13.44 -0.65 19.24
N LYS A 440 14.39 -0.85 20.15
CA LYS A 440 15.83 -1.00 19.82
C LYS A 440 16.33 -2.44 19.96
N GLY A 441 15.43 -3.38 20.26
CA GLY A 441 15.73 -4.77 20.50
C GLY A 441 15.09 -5.31 21.79
N PRO A 442 15.20 -6.61 22.06
CA PRO A 442 14.64 -7.22 23.27
C PRO A 442 15.13 -6.53 24.55
N GLY A 443 14.19 -6.02 25.35
CA GLY A 443 14.49 -5.30 26.60
C GLY A 443 15.09 -3.90 26.44
N LYS A 444 15.18 -3.38 25.20
CA LYS A 444 15.69 -2.04 24.90
C LYS A 444 14.60 -1.27 24.15
N ILE A 445 13.99 -0.33 24.84
CA ILE A 445 12.99 0.58 24.28
C ILE A 445 13.34 2.01 24.66
N ASN A 446 12.97 2.97 23.81
CA ASN A 446 12.94 4.38 24.14
C ASN A 446 11.48 4.85 24.14
N CYS A 447 11.16 5.78 25.03
CA CYS A 447 9.88 6.48 25.05
C CYS A 447 10.02 7.78 24.26
N LEU A 448 9.24 7.94 23.21
CA LEU A 448 9.20 9.18 22.45
C LEU A 448 8.17 10.15 23.03
N PHE A 449 7.07 9.60 23.57
CA PHE A 449 6.00 10.36 24.16
C PHE A 449 5.16 9.51 25.12
N HIS A 450 4.65 10.12 26.18
CA HIS A 450 3.73 9.50 27.13
C HIS A 450 2.58 10.44 27.48
N ALA A 451 1.35 9.95 27.37
CA ALA A 451 0.15 10.66 27.81
C ALA A 451 -0.59 9.84 28.88
N PRO A 452 -0.42 10.16 30.18
CA PRO A 452 -1.15 9.48 31.23
C PRO A 452 -2.65 9.80 31.13
N HIS A 453 -3.51 8.84 31.49
CA HIS A 453 -4.96 9.02 31.35
C HIS A 453 -5.49 10.25 32.10
N GLU A 454 -4.94 10.60 33.25
CA GLU A 454 -5.35 11.78 34.01
C GLU A 454 -5.22 13.08 33.21
N ARG A 455 -4.24 13.15 32.30
CA ARG A 455 -4.08 14.28 31.37
C ARG A 455 -4.92 14.14 30.12
N LEU A 456 -5.30 12.92 29.72
CA LEU A 456 -6.17 12.71 28.57
C LEU A 456 -7.62 13.13 28.86
N HIS A 457 -8.04 13.16 30.13
CA HIS A 457 -9.40 13.60 30.52
C HIS A 457 -9.60 15.11 30.56
N THR A 458 -8.54 15.92 30.64
CA THR A 458 -8.70 17.39 30.52
C THR A 458 -9.15 17.80 29.11
N PHE A 459 -9.22 16.84 28.19
CA PHE A 459 -9.66 17.01 26.81
C PHE A 459 -11.12 16.63 26.58
N ALA A 460 -11.86 16.17 27.60
CA ALA A 460 -13.31 15.92 27.50
C ALA A 460 -14.10 17.03 28.22
N PRO A 461 -15.23 17.51 27.68
CA PRO A 461 -16.09 18.51 28.35
C PRO A 461 -16.75 17.97 29.62
#